data_AF-A0A6A3JJ44-F1
#
_entry.id   AF-A0A6A3JJ44-F1
#
_cell.length_a   1.000
_cell.length_b   1.000
_cell.length_c   1.000
_cell.angle_alpha   90.00
_cell.angle_beta   90.00
_cell.angle_gamma   90.00
#
_symmetry.space_group_name_H-M   'P 1'
#
loop_
_entity.id
_entity.type
_entity.pdbx_description
1 polymer ?
#
loop_
_entity_poly.entity_id
_entity_poly.type
_entity_poly.pdbx_seq_one_letter_code
_entity_poly.pdbx_strand_id
1 'polypeptide(L)'
;MGMVGVGPLTKTASDAEIQEVKALITKHLERTQSPKAQKVLDNWDASVAKFMRVMPSDYERVLLQGSAVVKETKKSASASA
;
A
#
# COMPACT_ATOMS: atom_id res chain seq x y z
N MET A 1 8.09 22.34 11.66
CA MET A 1 7.10 21.45 11.02
C MET A 1 7.80 20.79 9.83
N GLY A 2 8.23 19.53 9.78
CA GLY A 2 7.78 18.26 10.36
C GLY A 2 7.72 17.28 9.18
N MET A 3 8.75 16.44 9.02
CA MET A 3 9.23 15.77 7.78
C MET A 3 8.30 14.68 7.21
N VAL A 4 7.02 14.98 6.98
CA VAL A 4 6.02 14.03 6.46
C VAL A 4 5.14 14.66 5.39
N GLY A 5 5.10 14.05 4.21
CA GLY A 5 4.13 14.35 3.16
C GLY A 5 2.82 13.60 3.44
N VAL A 6 1.70 14.31 3.46
CA VAL A 6 0.36 13.73 3.60
C VAL A 6 -0.47 14.11 2.39
N GLY A 7 -1.06 13.13 1.71
CA GLY A 7 -1.88 13.34 0.51
C GLY A 7 -2.96 12.28 0.34
N PRO A 8 -4.00 12.54 -0.48
CA PRO A 8 -5.04 11.54 -0.76
C PRO A 8 -4.43 10.30 -1.42
N LEU A 9 -4.73 9.10 -0.90
CA LEU A 9 -4.19 7.84 -1.42
C LEU A 9 -4.47 7.68 -2.92
N THR A 10 -5.69 8.03 -3.36
CA THR A 10 -6.12 7.95 -4.76
C THR A 10 -5.35 8.86 -5.72
N LYS A 11 -4.70 9.91 -5.22
CA LYS A 11 -3.92 10.86 -6.03
C LYS A 11 -2.42 10.66 -5.93
N THR A 12 -1.93 10.16 -4.79
CA THR A 12 -0.50 10.09 -4.48
C THR A 12 0.07 8.68 -4.60
N ALA A 13 -0.78 7.65 -4.65
CA ALA A 13 -0.37 6.25 -4.77
C ALA A 13 -0.66 5.69 -6.16
N SER A 14 0.04 4.61 -6.51
CA SER A 14 -0.26 3.82 -7.71
C SER A 14 -1.43 2.87 -7.47
N ASP A 15 -2.10 2.42 -8.53
CA ASP A 15 -3.20 1.44 -8.42
C ASP A 15 -2.78 0.16 -7.67
N ALA A 16 -1.54 -0.31 -7.91
CA ALA A 16 -0.96 -1.45 -7.20
C ALA A 16 -0.88 -1.23 -5.67
N GLU A 17 -0.50 -0.03 -5.21
CA GLU A 17 -0.47 0.30 -3.77
C GLU A 17 -1.89 0.33 -3.19
N ILE A 18 -2.87 0.84 -3.95
CA ILE A 18 -4.27 0.87 -3.53
C ILE A 18 -4.83 -0.55 -3.39
N GLN A 19 -4.51 -1.44 -4.34
CA GLN A 19 -4.90 -2.86 -4.25
C GLN A 19 -4.21 -3.56 -3.08
N GLU A 20 -2.94 -3.24 -2.80
CA GLU A 20 -2.23 -3.77 -1.64
C GLU A 20 -2.89 -3.34 -0.33
N VAL A 21 -3.26 -2.06 -0.20
CA VAL A 21 -4.02 -1.56 0.98
C VAL A 21 -5.34 -2.32 1.13
N LYS A 22 -6.07 -2.53 0.02
CA LYS A 22 -7.31 -3.31 0.04
C LYS A 22 -7.06 -4.73 0.53
N ALA A 23 -6.03 -5.41 0.01
CA ALA A 23 -5.67 -6.76 0.42
C ALA A 23 -5.29 -6.85 1.91
N LEU A 24 -4.57 -5.86 2.44
CA LEU A 24 -4.25 -5.77 3.87
C LEU A 24 -5.51 -5.63 4.73
N ILE A 25 -6.49 -4.83 4.28
CA ILE A 25 -7.77 -4.67 4.99
C ILE A 25 -8.59 -5.96 4.94
N THR A 26 -8.60 -6.67 3.80
CA THR A 26 -9.22 -8.00 3.67
C THR A 26 -8.59 -8.98 4.66
N LYS A 27 -7.27 -9.06 4.70
CA LYS A 27 -6.55 -9.93 5.64
C LYS A 27 -6.85 -9.57 7.10
N HIS A 28 -6.99 -8.29 7.40
CA HIS A 28 -7.39 -7.83 8.73
C HIS A 28 -8.81 -8.27 9.07
N LEU A 29 -9.77 -8.15 8.13
CA LEU A 29 -11.12 -8.67 8.29
C LEU A 29 -11.10 -10.18 8.56
N GLU A 30 -10.40 -10.97 7.76
CA GLU A 30 -10.32 -12.42 7.93
C GLU A 30 -9.79 -12.80 9.32
N ARG A 31 -8.76 -12.10 9.79
CA ARG A 31 -8.09 -12.39 11.07
C ARG A 31 -8.83 -11.88 12.31
N THR A 32 -9.61 -10.81 12.19
CA THR A 32 -10.22 -10.13 13.35
C THR A 32 -11.73 -10.13 13.32
N GLN A 33 -12.35 -10.52 12.20
CA GLN A 33 -13.78 -10.44 11.95
C GLN A 33 -14.35 -9.03 12.22
N SER A 34 -13.53 -8.01 11.97
CA SER A 34 -13.88 -6.62 12.27
C SER A 34 -15.05 -6.14 11.40
N PRO A 35 -16.22 -5.79 11.99
CA PRO A 35 -17.36 -5.30 11.23
C PRO A 35 -17.07 -3.95 10.55
N LYS A 36 -16.10 -3.17 11.08
CA LYS A 36 -15.63 -1.95 10.42
C LYS A 36 -14.86 -2.26 9.15
N ALA A 37 -14.00 -3.28 9.17
CA ALA A 37 -13.24 -3.69 7.99
C ALA A 37 -14.18 -4.21 6.88
N GLN A 38 -15.20 -4.98 7.26
CA GLN A 38 -16.24 -5.42 6.32
C GLN A 38 -16.95 -4.23 5.65
N LYS A 39 -17.39 -3.23 6.42
CA LYS A 39 -18.04 -2.02 5.87
C LYS A 39 -17.14 -1.23 4.92
N VAL A 40 -15.85 -1.13 5.24
CA VAL A 40 -14.85 -0.46 4.38
C VAL A 40 -14.69 -1.18 3.04
N LEU A 41 -14.62 -2.52 3.06
CA LEU A 41 -14.48 -3.33 1.85
C LEU A 41 -15.77 -3.35 1.00
N ASP A 42 -16.93 -3.37 1.65
CA ASP A 42 -18.24 -3.32 1.01
C ASP A 42 -18.46 -2.00 0.26
N ASN A 43 -18.00 -0.89 0.84
CA ASN A 43 -18.07 0.45 0.24
C ASN A 43 -16.69 0.97 -0.15
N TRP A 44 -15.89 0.14 -0.83
CA TRP A 44 -14.49 0.43 -1.10
C TRP A 44 -14.28 1.73 -1.88
N ASP A 45 -14.99 1.95 -2.99
CA ASP A 45 -14.87 3.16 -3.82
C ASP A 45 -15.09 4.47 -3.03
N ALA A 46 -16.10 4.50 -2.17
CA ALA A 46 -16.38 5.65 -1.32
C ALA A 46 -15.40 5.76 -0.14
N SER A 47 -14.88 4.63 0.34
CA SER A 47 -13.97 4.57 1.47
C SER A 47 -12.56 4.99 1.08
N VAL A 48 -12.01 4.46 -0.02
CA VAL A 48 -10.65 4.70 -0.51
C VAL A 48 -10.39 6.18 -0.78
N ALA A 49 -11.41 6.93 -1.23
CA ALA A 49 -11.35 8.38 -1.42
C ALA A 49 -11.03 9.16 -0.14
N LYS A 50 -11.26 8.56 1.04
CA LYS A 50 -10.99 9.16 2.36
C LYS A 50 -9.64 8.75 2.95
N PHE A 51 -8.91 7.82 2.31
CA PHE A 51 -7.61 7.38 2.79
C PHE A 51 -6.55 8.43 2.49
N MET A 52 -5.69 8.70 3.46
CA MET A 52 -4.52 9.55 3.29
C MET A 52 -3.27 8.70 3.28
N ARG A 53 -2.47 8.84 2.23
CA ARG A 53 -1.11 8.32 2.15
C ARG A 53 -0.20 9.26 2.94
N VAL A 54 0.52 8.70 3.90
CA VAL A 54 1.52 9.41 4.71
C VAL A 54 2.88 8.83 4.35
N MET A 55 3.76 9.65 3.80
CA MET A 55 5.14 9.28 3.47
C MET A 55 6.11 10.21 4.20
N PRO A 56 7.00 9.69 5.06
CA PRO A 56 8.09 10.48 5.63
C PRO A 56 9.04 10.93 4.53
N SER A 57 9.46 12.20 4.55
CA SER A 57 10.30 12.80 3.50
C SER A 57 11.66 12.09 3.37
N ASP A 58 12.21 11.59 4.47
CA ASP A 58 13.46 10.82 4.47
C ASP A 58 13.26 9.39 3.93
N TYR A 59 12.06 8.82 4.11
CA TYR A 59 11.74 7.50 3.57
C TYR A 59 11.58 7.52 2.05
N GLU A 60 11.00 8.61 1.50
CA GLU A 60 10.92 8.81 0.04
C GLU A 60 12.31 8.82 -0.61
N ARG A 61 13.30 9.46 0.03
CA ARG A 61 14.69 9.48 -0.47
C ARG A 61 15.31 8.09 -0.51
N VAL A 62 15.13 7.31 0.55
CA VAL A 62 15.65 5.93 0.62
C VAL A 62 14.93 5.02 -0.36
N LEU A 63 13.61 5.16 -0.55
CA LEU A 63 12.87 4.42 -1.56
C LEU A 63 13.34 4.79 -2.97
N LEU A 64 13.58 6.06 -3.28
CA LEU A 64 14.04 6.45 -4.61
C LEU A 64 15.45 5.92 -4.91
N GLN A 65 16.31 5.85 -3.89
CA GLN A 65 17.65 5.28 -3.97
C GLN A 65 17.64 3.73 -3.99
N GLY A 66 16.71 3.10 -3.27
CA GLY A 66 16.57 1.64 -3.13
C GLY A 66 15.64 0.97 -4.13
N SER A 67 14.78 1.71 -4.83
CA SER A 67 13.92 1.18 -5.91
C SER A 67 14.71 0.77 -7.15
N ALA A 68 15.99 1.12 -7.22
CA ALA A 68 16.94 0.52 -8.15
C ALA A 68 17.31 -0.94 -7.79
N VAL A 69 17.11 -1.37 -6.54
CA VAL A 69 17.54 -2.70 -6.03
C VAL A 69 16.40 -3.71 -5.91
N VAL A 70 15.14 -3.30 -5.73
CA VAL A 70 14.01 -4.24 -5.49
C VAL A 70 13.40 -4.82 -6.78
N LYS A 71 13.90 -4.45 -7.96
CA LYS A 71 13.43 -5.05 -9.23
C LYS A 71 14.08 -6.41 -9.57
N GLU A 72 15.06 -6.91 -8.80
CA GLU A 72 15.86 -8.09 -9.20
C GLU A 72 15.76 -9.32 -8.27
N THR A 73 14.63 -9.60 -7.62
CA THR A 73 14.48 -10.86 -6.82
C THR A 73 13.35 -11.79 -7.26
N LYS A 74 12.74 -11.57 -8.43
CA LYS A 74 11.78 -12.52 -9.03
C LYS A 74 12.20 -13.10 -10.40
N LYS A 75 13.50 -13.29 -10.68
CA LYS A 75 13.96 -14.02 -11.88
C LYS A 75 14.76 -15.31 -11.62
N SER A 76 15.14 -15.61 -10.38
CA SER A 76 16.04 -16.74 -10.08
C SER A 76 15.38 -17.85 -9.27
N ALA A 77 14.19 -18.31 -9.68
CA ALA A 77 13.59 -19.52 -9.13
C ALA A 77 12.78 -20.27 -10.20
N SER A 78 13.38 -20.51 -11.36
CA SER A 78 12.90 -21.51 -12.32
C SER A 78 14.03 -21.90 -13.27
N ALA A 79 14.99 -22.68 -12.77
CA ALA A 79 15.87 -23.53 -13.58
C ALA A 79 16.59 -24.52 -12.65
N SER A 80 15.96 -25.67 -12.41
CA SER A 80 16.66 -26.90 -12.02
C SER A 80 15.75 -28.08 -12.34
N ALA A 81 15.90 -28.57 -13.57
CA ALA A 81 15.74 -29.96 -13.98
C ALA A 81 16.69 -30.17 -15.16
#